data_AF-A0A1U7CRX7-F1
#
_entry.id   AF-A0A1U7CRX7-F1
#
_cell.length_a   1.000
_cell.length_b   1.000
_cell.length_c   1.000
_cell.angle_alpha   90.00
_cell.angle_beta   90.00
_cell.angle_gamma   90.00
#
_symmetry.space_group_name_H-M   'P 1'
#
loop_
_entity.id
_entity.type
_entity.pdbx_description
1 polymer ?
#
loop_
_entity_poly.entity_id
_entity_poly.type
_entity_poly.pdbx_seq_one_letter_code
_entity_poly.pdbx_strand_id
1 'polypeptide(L)'
;MTNRQKGVGRRCPQLESLERRQLLSTTRFAMTASAPAHRSRLAAEVDALSRPHPSVTASHPVTKAADSPSTATFIDPTAVIHNARATTIGGQVYIGPFATVSARRGAPISIGNSSNVQDNVEIRSTGRHGGVVIGDNVILAHNASVIGPATIGAPGGAAAFVGFNAVVDGATVQPGAMVSGLAKVAPGIVIPTGMKVKPGMYITTQAEAEQESLGKVEKVTSNDIQFMNDVIHVNETLAAGYSTQAIESPSSVRGIGANPPAPPFNPISYTPTLAGTPTTAPRFRNRIIGDVRMTNSLAQLHKVMGRGDSIRADEASPFLIGSLDHVSNRVTVHGLEHSSLVLGRGDAFGFHSVIHGGSDSGQSPEETTVVGDRVVIKAWAVVFKSTIGDGSTIGNHAYIEGSTLAPGTVVPPRSIIVNNQYLGRVQWV
;
A
#
# COMPACT_ATOMS: atom_id res chain seq x y z
N MET A 1 44.74 35.22 -93.61
CA MET A 1 44.74 33.90 -92.94
C MET A 1 43.29 33.41 -92.92
N THR A 2 42.76 32.95 -94.06
CA THR A 2 42.52 31.52 -94.42
C THR A 2 41.53 30.82 -93.48
N ASN A 3 40.42 30.20 -93.87
CA ASN A 3 39.66 30.08 -95.12
C ASN A 3 38.40 29.24 -94.79
N ARG A 4 37.22 29.54 -95.39
CA ARG A 4 36.12 28.60 -95.78
C ARG A 4 35.41 27.76 -94.68
N GLN A 5 34.16 27.27 -94.79
CA GLN A 5 32.97 27.43 -95.64
C GLN A 5 31.87 26.53 -95.01
N LYS A 6 30.58 26.87 -95.19
CA LYS A 6 29.38 25.99 -95.42
C LYS A 6 29.08 24.87 -94.38
N GLY A 7 27.86 24.50 -94.01
CA GLY A 7 26.50 24.80 -94.44
C GLY A 7 25.56 23.67 -93.97
N VAL A 8 24.26 23.97 -93.89
CA VAL A 8 23.09 23.08 -94.10
C VAL A 8 22.89 21.85 -93.20
N GLY A 9 21.90 21.95 -92.30
CA GLY A 9 20.59 21.32 -92.50
C GLY A 9 20.27 19.95 -91.87
N ARG A 10 18.96 19.84 -91.56
CA ARG A 10 18.07 18.66 -91.47
C ARG A 10 17.82 18.00 -90.10
N ARG A 11 16.64 18.36 -89.58
CA ARG A 11 15.50 17.52 -89.13
C ARG A 11 15.77 16.05 -88.74
N CYS A 12 15.44 15.77 -87.47
CA CYS A 12 14.58 14.70 -86.90
C CYS A 12 14.49 13.34 -87.61
N PRO A 13 14.45 12.24 -86.84
CA PRO A 13 13.13 11.66 -86.57
C PRO A 13 12.95 11.05 -85.16
N GLN A 14 11.68 10.95 -84.76
CA GLN A 14 11.19 10.05 -83.71
C GLN A 14 11.40 8.58 -84.10
N LEU A 15 11.64 7.71 -83.12
CA LEU A 15 11.29 6.29 -83.20
C LEU A 15 11.15 5.69 -81.80
N GLU A 16 10.13 4.86 -81.68
CA GLU A 16 9.64 4.16 -80.51
C GLU A 16 10.50 2.95 -80.11
N SER A 17 10.28 2.51 -78.86
CA SER A 17 10.10 1.11 -78.46
C SER A 17 11.24 0.35 -77.74
N LEU A 18 10.78 -0.36 -76.69
CA LEU A 18 11.20 -1.68 -76.16
C LEU A 18 12.31 -1.79 -75.07
N GLU A 19 11.80 -2.05 -73.86
CA GLU A 19 12.15 -3.11 -72.88
C GLU A 19 13.61 -3.44 -72.52
N ARG A 20 13.96 -3.32 -71.21
CA ARG A 20 14.04 -4.48 -70.27
C ARG A 20 14.50 -4.11 -68.83
N ARG A 21 13.68 -4.57 -67.88
CA ARG A 21 13.96 -5.10 -66.51
C ARG A 21 15.14 -4.55 -65.67
N GLN A 22 14.79 -3.95 -64.53
CA GLN A 22 15.32 -4.37 -63.23
C GLN A 22 14.35 -4.01 -62.09
N LEU A 23 14.08 -4.97 -61.21
CA LEU A 23 13.25 -4.84 -60.01
C LEU A 23 13.86 -3.84 -59.02
N LEU A 24 13.01 -3.03 -58.36
CA LEU A 24 13.17 -2.61 -56.96
C LEU A 24 11.81 -2.14 -56.42
N SER A 25 11.30 -2.91 -55.46
CA SER A 25 10.01 -2.75 -54.76
C SER A 25 10.13 -1.70 -53.65
N THR A 26 9.23 -0.72 -53.59
CA THR A 26 8.91 0.00 -52.35
C THR A 26 7.41 0.28 -52.24
N THR A 27 6.77 -0.49 -51.36
CA THR A 27 5.38 -0.40 -50.95
C THR A 27 5.20 0.80 -50.01
N ARG A 28 4.22 1.66 -50.29
CA ARG A 28 3.78 2.72 -49.37
C ARG A 28 3.05 2.09 -48.18
N PHE A 29 3.59 2.25 -46.97
CA PHE A 29 2.89 1.90 -45.73
C PHE A 29 1.83 2.96 -45.41
N ALA A 30 0.57 2.55 -45.48
CA ALA A 30 -0.53 3.26 -44.84
C ALA A 30 -0.42 3.08 -43.33
N MET A 31 -0.48 4.18 -42.57
CA MET A 31 -0.65 4.14 -41.12
C MET A 31 -2.06 3.66 -40.81
N THR A 32 -2.19 2.39 -40.42
CA THR A 32 -3.37 1.86 -39.76
C THR A 32 -3.23 2.12 -38.26
N ALA A 33 -4.16 2.89 -37.70
CA ALA A 33 -4.31 3.04 -36.26
C ALA A 33 -4.81 1.71 -35.65
N SER A 34 -3.91 0.89 -35.12
CA SER A 34 -4.27 -0.29 -34.33
C SER A 34 -4.57 0.12 -32.88
N ALA A 35 -5.75 0.69 -32.63
CA ALA A 35 -6.23 1.08 -31.30
C ALA A 35 -7.52 0.38 -30.76
N PRO A 36 -8.23 -0.54 -31.44
CA PRO A 36 -9.40 -1.18 -30.81
C PRO A 36 -9.06 -2.43 -29.97
N ALA A 37 -8.08 -3.23 -30.40
CA ALA A 37 -7.87 -4.57 -29.85
C ALA A 37 -7.28 -4.60 -28.43
N HIS A 38 -6.45 -3.61 -28.07
CA HIS A 38 -5.84 -3.55 -26.74
C HIS A 38 -6.81 -3.10 -25.66
N ARG A 39 -7.74 -2.18 -25.98
CA ARG A 39 -8.78 -1.71 -25.05
C ARG A 39 -9.86 -2.76 -24.82
N SER A 40 -10.26 -3.52 -25.85
CA SER A 40 -11.23 -4.60 -25.69
C SER A 40 -10.69 -5.75 -24.85
N ARG A 41 -9.39 -6.04 -24.95
CA ARG A 41 -8.71 -7.06 -24.14
C ARG A 41 -8.58 -6.63 -22.67
N LEU A 42 -8.18 -5.37 -22.44
CA LEU A 42 -8.13 -4.78 -21.09
C LEU A 42 -9.51 -4.78 -20.41
N ALA A 43 -10.55 -4.39 -21.14
CA ALA A 43 -11.92 -4.36 -20.62
C ALA A 43 -12.42 -5.77 -20.26
N ALA A 44 -12.13 -6.78 -21.09
CA ALA A 44 -12.50 -8.17 -20.82
C ALA A 44 -11.73 -8.78 -19.63
N GLU A 45 -10.45 -8.44 -19.46
CA GLU A 45 -9.65 -8.85 -18.30
C GLU A 45 -10.17 -8.20 -17.01
N VAL A 46 -10.50 -6.91 -17.02
CA VAL A 46 -11.08 -6.20 -15.87
C VAL A 46 -12.45 -6.76 -15.48
N ASP A 47 -13.29 -7.15 -16.46
CA ASP A 47 -14.62 -7.72 -16.20
C ASP A 47 -14.52 -9.13 -15.58
N ALA A 48 -13.53 -9.93 -16.00
CA ALA A 48 -13.24 -11.24 -15.41
C ALA A 48 -12.73 -11.14 -13.95
N LEU A 49 -11.95 -10.10 -13.62
CA LEU A 49 -11.44 -9.81 -12.27
C LEU A 49 -12.53 -9.29 -11.31
N SER A 50 -13.68 -8.85 -11.82
CA SER A 50 -14.70 -8.12 -11.05
C SER A 50 -15.82 -9.02 -10.48
N ARG A 51 -15.71 -10.35 -10.57
CA ARG A 51 -16.76 -11.26 -10.07
C ARG A 51 -16.78 -11.32 -8.53
N PRO A 52 -17.92 -11.08 -7.87
CA PRO A 52 -17.99 -11.09 -6.41
C PRO A 52 -17.99 -12.51 -5.81
N HIS A 53 -17.41 -12.65 -4.61
CA HIS A 53 -17.41 -13.88 -3.81
C HIS A 53 -18.67 -14.07 -2.94
N PRO A 54 -19.00 -15.32 -2.53
CA PRO A 54 -19.99 -15.58 -1.48
C PRO A 54 -19.55 -14.93 -0.16
N SER A 55 -20.48 -14.27 0.53
CA SER A 55 -20.11 -13.22 1.48
C SER A 55 -21.27 -12.74 2.36
N VAL A 56 -20.95 -12.10 3.49
CA VAL A 56 -21.92 -11.80 4.57
C VAL A 56 -21.98 -10.29 4.85
N THR A 57 -23.15 -9.80 5.26
CA THR A 57 -23.33 -8.40 5.71
C THR A 57 -22.49 -8.12 6.95
N ALA A 58 -21.74 -7.01 6.97
CA ALA A 58 -20.84 -6.66 8.07
C ALA A 58 -21.57 -6.49 9.43
N SER A 59 -21.09 -7.19 10.46
CA SER A 59 -21.44 -7.00 11.88
C SER A 59 -20.15 -6.83 12.69
N HIS A 60 -20.12 -5.90 13.65
CA HIS A 60 -18.95 -5.68 14.50
C HIS A 60 -19.04 -6.52 15.79
N PRO A 61 -17.93 -7.05 16.34
CA PRO A 61 -16.56 -7.07 15.81
C PRO A 61 -16.23 -8.32 14.98
N VAL A 62 -17.18 -9.25 14.84
CA VAL A 62 -17.03 -10.51 14.10
C VAL A 62 -18.19 -10.64 13.11
N THR A 63 -17.90 -11.05 11.88
CA THR A 63 -18.94 -11.35 10.89
C THR A 63 -19.42 -12.80 11.02
N LYS A 64 -20.69 -13.06 10.68
CA LYS A 64 -21.36 -14.38 10.82
C LYS A 64 -20.75 -15.53 10.00
N ALA A 65 -19.66 -15.33 9.25
CA ALA A 65 -19.02 -16.37 8.46
C ALA A 65 -18.20 -17.38 9.29
N ALA A 66 -18.05 -17.19 10.60
CA ALA A 66 -17.25 -18.07 11.44
C ALA A 66 -18.06 -19.26 11.97
N ASP A 67 -18.01 -20.40 11.27
CA ASP A 67 -18.30 -21.72 11.88
C ASP A 67 -17.19 -22.13 12.88
N SER A 68 -16.05 -21.42 12.87
CA SER A 68 -14.87 -21.60 13.74
C SER A 68 -14.06 -20.29 13.84
N PRO A 69 -13.37 -20.00 14.96
CA PRO A 69 -12.40 -18.91 15.05
C PRO A 69 -11.30 -18.93 13.98
N SER A 70 -10.92 -20.11 13.50
CA SER A 70 -9.88 -20.26 12.47
C SER A 70 -10.30 -19.77 11.08
N THR A 71 -11.58 -19.53 10.84
CA THR A 71 -12.10 -18.98 9.58
C THR A 71 -12.72 -17.58 9.78
N ALA A 72 -12.57 -17.01 10.98
CA ALA A 72 -13.25 -15.81 11.37
C ALA A 72 -12.68 -14.55 10.70
N THR A 73 -13.59 -13.63 10.36
CA THR A 73 -13.26 -12.28 9.94
C THR A 73 -13.40 -11.35 11.13
N PHE A 74 -12.35 -10.59 11.40
CA PHE A 74 -12.30 -9.60 12.47
C PHE A 74 -12.45 -8.19 11.92
N ILE A 75 -13.33 -7.40 12.54
CA ILE A 75 -13.48 -5.97 12.30
C ILE A 75 -13.19 -5.24 13.61
N ASP A 76 -12.08 -4.51 13.66
CA ASP A 76 -11.71 -3.74 14.84
C ASP A 76 -12.86 -2.80 15.24
N PRO A 77 -13.20 -2.67 16.54
CA PRO A 77 -14.32 -1.84 16.96
C PRO A 77 -14.22 -0.35 16.63
N THR A 78 -13.04 0.12 16.22
CA THR A 78 -12.80 1.50 15.76
C THR A 78 -12.88 1.65 14.24
N ALA A 79 -12.91 0.55 13.49
CA ALA A 79 -13.16 0.59 12.05
C ALA A 79 -14.61 1.05 11.77
N VAL A 80 -14.82 1.66 10.60
CA VAL A 80 -16.11 2.22 10.20
C VAL A 80 -16.54 1.66 8.85
N ILE A 81 -17.66 0.93 8.83
CA ILE A 81 -18.28 0.42 7.61
C ILE A 81 -19.53 1.25 7.30
N HIS A 82 -19.38 2.25 6.42
CA HIS A 82 -20.53 3.01 5.93
C HIS A 82 -21.28 2.23 4.85
N ASN A 83 -22.61 2.17 4.99
CA ASN A 83 -23.51 1.44 4.10
C ASN A 83 -23.19 -0.06 4.02
N ALA A 84 -23.19 -0.73 5.18
CA ALA A 84 -22.91 -2.16 5.32
C ALA A 84 -23.79 -3.09 4.44
N ARG A 85 -24.94 -2.63 3.95
CA ARG A 85 -25.80 -3.40 3.01
C ARG A 85 -25.22 -3.45 1.58
N ALA A 86 -24.37 -2.48 1.24
CA ALA A 86 -23.65 -2.43 -0.03
C ALA A 86 -22.16 -2.78 0.15
N THR A 87 -21.80 -3.33 1.32
CA THR A 87 -20.44 -3.78 1.61
C THR A 87 -20.47 -5.26 1.93
N THR A 88 -19.51 -5.96 1.37
CA THR A 88 -19.47 -7.40 1.32
C THR A 88 -18.07 -7.84 1.74
N ILE A 89 -17.96 -8.71 2.75
CA ILE A 89 -16.66 -9.14 3.31
C ILE A 89 -16.60 -10.67 3.35
N GLY A 90 -15.50 -11.23 2.85
CA GLY A 90 -15.18 -12.66 2.85
C GLY A 90 -14.79 -13.20 4.24
N GLY A 91 -14.32 -14.45 4.27
CA GLY A 91 -13.78 -15.12 5.46
C GLY A 91 -12.30 -14.83 5.67
N GLN A 92 -11.81 -15.00 6.90
CA GLN A 92 -10.41 -14.75 7.28
C GLN A 92 -9.91 -13.33 6.94
N VAL A 93 -10.81 -12.34 6.94
CA VAL A 93 -10.45 -10.95 6.66
C VAL A 93 -10.06 -10.26 7.96
N TYR A 94 -8.96 -9.53 7.95
CA TYR A 94 -8.56 -8.62 9.03
C TYR A 94 -8.86 -7.17 8.65
N ILE A 95 -9.77 -6.50 9.36
CA ILE A 95 -10.00 -5.06 9.25
C ILE A 95 -9.47 -4.38 10.52
N GLY A 96 -8.36 -3.68 10.38
CA GLY A 96 -7.61 -3.08 11.49
C GLY A 96 -8.19 -1.76 12.01
N PRO A 97 -7.59 -1.22 13.10
CA PRO A 97 -7.97 0.04 13.71
C PRO A 97 -8.20 1.20 12.75
N PHE A 98 -9.32 1.90 12.92
CA PHE A 98 -9.65 3.13 12.19
C PHE A 98 -9.75 3.00 10.66
N ALA A 99 -9.69 1.78 10.12
CA ALA A 99 -9.98 1.51 8.72
C ALA A 99 -11.42 1.97 8.40
N THR A 100 -11.62 2.54 7.22
CA THR A 100 -12.92 3.05 6.79
C THR A 100 -13.29 2.45 5.44
N VAL A 101 -14.46 1.80 5.38
CA VAL A 101 -15.04 1.25 4.15
C VAL A 101 -16.34 1.98 3.86
N SER A 102 -16.35 2.77 2.79
CA SER A 102 -17.43 3.68 2.44
C SER A 102 -18.08 3.34 1.10
N ALA A 103 -19.06 2.42 1.14
CA ALA A 103 -19.84 2.06 -0.03
C ALA A 103 -20.97 3.08 -0.30
N ARG A 104 -21.37 3.21 -1.57
CA ARG A 104 -22.49 4.05 -2.01
C ARG A 104 -23.54 3.21 -2.69
N ARG A 105 -24.79 3.70 -2.69
CA ARG A 105 -25.88 3.06 -3.45
C ARG A 105 -25.50 3.00 -4.93
N GLY A 106 -25.56 1.81 -5.53
CA GLY A 106 -25.17 1.57 -6.93
C GLY A 106 -23.65 1.44 -7.16
N ALA A 107 -22.83 1.52 -6.11
CA ALA A 107 -21.39 1.34 -6.16
C ALA A 107 -20.92 0.55 -4.92
N PRO A 108 -21.20 -0.77 -4.89
CA PRO A 108 -20.89 -1.62 -3.75
C PRO A 108 -19.37 -1.76 -3.53
N ILE A 109 -18.98 -2.24 -2.36
CA ILE A 109 -17.59 -2.63 -2.08
C ILE A 109 -17.58 -4.11 -1.71
N SER A 110 -16.73 -4.89 -2.35
CA SER A 110 -16.47 -6.29 -1.98
C SER A 110 -15.02 -6.48 -1.55
N ILE A 111 -14.81 -7.21 -0.47
CA ILE A 111 -13.51 -7.62 0.06
C ILE A 111 -13.46 -9.15 0.09
N GLY A 112 -12.55 -9.74 -0.68
CA GLY A 112 -12.36 -11.19 -0.77
C GLY A 112 -11.74 -11.80 0.47
N ASN A 113 -11.60 -13.11 0.44
CA ASN A 113 -11.10 -13.91 1.55
C ASN A 113 -9.62 -13.64 1.82
N SER A 114 -9.18 -13.93 3.05
CA SER A 114 -7.75 -13.88 3.44
C SER A 114 -7.07 -12.56 3.08
N SER A 115 -7.85 -11.49 3.01
CA SER A 115 -7.39 -10.14 2.71
C SER A 115 -7.29 -9.33 3.99
N ASN A 116 -6.45 -8.31 3.99
CA ASN A 116 -6.33 -7.41 5.13
C ASN A 116 -6.47 -5.94 4.71
N VAL A 117 -7.21 -5.21 5.55
CA VAL A 117 -7.47 -3.77 5.46
C VAL A 117 -6.90 -3.18 6.73
N GLN A 118 -5.61 -2.83 6.68
CA GLN A 118 -4.86 -2.47 7.88
C GLN A 118 -5.24 -1.09 8.43
N ASP A 119 -4.53 -0.67 9.49
CA ASP A 119 -4.83 0.53 10.25
C ASP A 119 -4.96 1.76 9.36
N ASN A 120 -5.99 2.56 9.61
CA ASN A 120 -6.28 3.81 8.88
C ASN A 120 -6.47 3.67 7.35
N VAL A 121 -6.58 2.47 6.78
CA VAL A 121 -6.90 2.31 5.35
C VAL A 121 -8.26 2.93 5.01
N GLU A 122 -8.35 3.60 3.86
CA GLU A 122 -9.62 4.11 3.32
C GLU A 122 -10.00 3.38 2.02
N ILE A 123 -11.16 2.75 1.99
CA ILE A 123 -11.79 2.24 0.78
C ILE A 123 -13.07 3.03 0.55
N ARG A 124 -13.17 3.76 -0.57
CA ARG A 124 -14.34 4.61 -0.84
C ARG A 124 -14.80 4.48 -2.27
N SER A 125 -16.10 4.21 -2.46
CA SER A 125 -16.71 4.30 -3.79
C SER A 125 -17.24 5.71 -4.07
N THR A 126 -17.06 6.20 -5.30
CA THR A 126 -17.45 7.57 -5.69
C THR A 126 -18.88 7.66 -6.24
N GLY A 127 -19.49 6.53 -6.59
CA GLY A 127 -20.94 6.40 -6.83
C GLY A 127 -21.43 6.64 -8.27
N ARG A 128 -20.61 7.18 -9.19
CA ARG A 128 -21.03 7.41 -10.60
C ARG A 128 -20.57 6.36 -11.61
N HIS A 129 -19.53 5.59 -11.30
CA HIS A 129 -18.82 4.80 -12.32
C HIS A 129 -18.40 3.39 -11.88
N GLY A 130 -18.92 2.88 -10.76
CA GLY A 130 -18.62 1.53 -10.29
C GLY A 130 -18.18 1.47 -8.83
N GLY A 131 -18.21 0.27 -8.28
CA GLY A 131 -17.82 -0.07 -6.91
C GLY A 131 -16.32 -0.22 -6.71
N VAL A 132 -15.92 -0.85 -5.61
CA VAL A 132 -14.54 -1.33 -5.42
C VAL A 132 -14.57 -2.83 -5.26
N VAL A 133 -13.73 -3.53 -6.00
CA VAL A 133 -13.52 -4.97 -5.87
C VAL A 133 -12.12 -5.21 -5.33
N ILE A 134 -12.04 -5.74 -4.12
CA ILE A 134 -10.82 -6.31 -3.55
C ILE A 134 -10.97 -7.82 -3.64
N GLY A 135 -10.02 -8.48 -4.34
CA GLY A 135 -9.98 -9.93 -4.52
C GLY A 135 -9.59 -10.69 -3.26
N ASP A 136 -9.22 -11.96 -3.42
CA ASP A 136 -8.65 -12.76 -2.34
C ASP A 136 -7.16 -12.42 -2.16
N ASN A 137 -6.62 -12.66 -0.96
CA ASN A 137 -5.19 -12.49 -0.65
C ASN A 137 -4.66 -11.07 -0.92
N VAL A 138 -5.49 -10.04 -0.75
CA VAL A 138 -5.08 -8.65 -0.97
C VAL A 138 -4.64 -8.00 0.34
N ILE A 139 -3.50 -7.31 0.27
CA ILE A 139 -2.92 -6.57 1.38
C ILE A 139 -3.09 -5.08 1.09
N LEU A 140 -3.97 -4.42 1.85
CA LEU A 140 -4.03 -2.96 1.91
C LEU A 140 -3.30 -2.53 3.18
N ALA A 141 -2.04 -2.15 3.01
CA ALA A 141 -1.17 -1.79 4.13
C ALA A 141 -1.57 -0.46 4.76
N HIS A 142 -1.04 -0.18 5.96
CA HIS A 142 -1.42 0.97 6.77
C HIS A 142 -1.57 2.26 5.97
N ASN A 143 -2.67 2.96 6.22
CA ASN A 143 -2.95 4.27 5.65
C ASN A 143 -3.12 4.30 4.10
N ALA A 144 -3.14 3.16 3.41
CA ALA A 144 -3.43 3.09 1.98
C ALA A 144 -4.85 3.60 1.65
N SER A 145 -5.04 4.08 0.43
CA SER A 145 -6.34 4.57 -0.07
C SER A 145 -6.72 3.90 -1.39
N VAL A 146 -7.95 3.39 -1.46
CA VAL A 146 -8.56 2.82 -2.66
C VAL A 146 -9.82 3.60 -3.00
N ILE A 147 -9.81 4.30 -4.15
CA ILE A 147 -10.89 5.19 -4.59
C ILE A 147 -11.55 4.56 -5.82
N GLY A 148 -12.82 4.21 -5.71
CA GLY A 148 -13.57 3.54 -6.78
C GLY A 148 -13.96 4.44 -7.94
N PRO A 149 -14.11 3.90 -9.17
CA PRO A 149 -14.12 2.47 -9.50
C PRO A 149 -12.72 1.84 -9.52
N ALA A 150 -12.49 0.78 -8.76
CA ALA A 150 -11.16 0.15 -8.65
C ALA A 150 -11.26 -1.36 -8.45
N THR A 151 -10.27 -2.09 -8.96
CA THR A 151 -10.16 -3.55 -8.80
C THR A 151 -8.75 -3.90 -8.35
N ILE A 152 -8.60 -4.61 -7.24
CA ILE A 152 -7.28 -5.00 -6.70
C ILE A 152 -7.30 -6.51 -6.49
N GLY A 153 -6.36 -7.21 -7.13
CA GLY A 153 -6.34 -8.68 -7.13
C GLY A 153 -7.51 -9.30 -7.89
N ALA A 154 -7.83 -10.54 -7.54
CA ALA A 154 -8.93 -11.31 -8.12
C ALA A 154 -9.41 -12.40 -7.15
N PRO A 155 -10.63 -12.92 -7.34
CA PRO A 155 -11.04 -14.21 -6.79
C PRO A 155 -10.02 -15.34 -7.01
N GLY A 156 -9.57 -15.99 -5.94
CA GLY A 156 -8.54 -17.04 -6.01
C GLY A 156 -7.22 -16.63 -6.67
N GLY A 157 -6.97 -15.32 -6.81
CA GLY A 157 -5.77 -14.78 -7.44
C GLY A 157 -4.53 -14.86 -6.55
N ALA A 158 -3.37 -14.70 -7.17
CA ALA A 158 -2.13 -14.44 -6.45
C ALA A 158 -2.22 -13.14 -5.63
N ALA A 159 -1.48 -13.09 -4.52
CA ALA A 159 -1.48 -11.94 -3.63
C ALA A 159 -1.18 -10.62 -4.35
N ALA A 160 -1.87 -9.55 -3.96
CA ALA A 160 -1.62 -8.20 -4.47
C ALA A 160 -1.43 -7.25 -3.30
N PHE A 161 -0.58 -6.23 -3.47
CA PHE A 161 -0.14 -5.36 -2.37
C PHE A 161 -0.32 -3.89 -2.71
N VAL A 162 -0.88 -3.12 -1.76
CA VAL A 162 -0.94 -1.66 -1.77
C VAL A 162 -0.30 -1.14 -0.49
N GLY A 163 0.85 -0.49 -0.62
CA GLY A 163 1.75 -0.13 0.48
C GLY A 163 1.36 1.11 1.27
N PHE A 164 2.21 1.45 2.24
CA PHE A 164 1.97 2.53 3.20
C PHE A 164 1.68 3.86 2.51
N ASN A 165 0.57 4.52 2.88
CA ASN A 165 0.14 5.78 2.28
C ASN A 165 -0.01 5.76 0.73
N ALA A 166 -0.05 4.58 0.09
CA ALA A 166 -0.23 4.49 -1.36
C ALA A 166 -1.69 4.77 -1.77
N VAL A 167 -1.89 5.25 -3.00
CA VAL A 167 -3.20 5.62 -3.52
C VAL A 167 -3.50 4.92 -4.85
N VAL A 168 -4.54 4.10 -4.86
CA VAL A 168 -5.11 3.51 -6.08
C VAL A 168 -6.41 4.25 -6.38
N ASP A 169 -6.39 5.14 -7.36
CA ASP A 169 -7.54 6.00 -7.71
C ASP A 169 -8.10 5.58 -9.07
N GLY A 170 -9.29 4.99 -9.08
CA GLY A 170 -9.98 4.67 -10.33
C GLY A 170 -9.30 3.57 -11.17
N ALA A 171 -8.47 2.72 -10.57
CA ALA A 171 -7.47 1.90 -11.27
C ALA A 171 -7.55 0.41 -10.93
N THR A 172 -6.85 -0.41 -11.73
CA THR A 172 -6.73 -1.86 -11.51
C THR A 172 -5.31 -2.22 -11.09
N VAL A 173 -5.18 -3.03 -10.03
CA VAL A 173 -3.94 -3.70 -9.66
C VAL A 173 -4.18 -5.19 -9.82
N GLN A 174 -3.53 -5.81 -10.80
CA GLN A 174 -3.77 -7.24 -11.10
C GLN A 174 -3.22 -8.16 -10.00
N PRO A 175 -3.66 -9.43 -9.94
CA PRO A 175 -3.07 -10.43 -9.04
C PRO A 175 -1.55 -10.52 -9.21
N GLY A 176 -0.80 -10.62 -8.11
CA GLY A 176 0.67 -10.67 -8.16
C GLY A 176 1.35 -9.33 -8.47
N ALA A 177 0.62 -8.22 -8.44
CA ALA A 177 1.18 -6.88 -8.63
C ALA A 177 1.29 -6.11 -7.30
N MET A 178 2.18 -5.11 -7.27
CA MET A 178 2.44 -4.31 -6.08
C MET A 178 2.46 -2.82 -6.36
N VAL A 179 1.97 -2.04 -5.41
CA VAL A 179 2.06 -0.58 -5.37
C VAL A 179 2.79 -0.18 -4.09
N SER A 180 4.04 0.28 -4.18
CA SER A 180 4.86 0.56 -2.99
C SER A 180 4.41 1.82 -2.23
N GLY A 181 5.01 2.04 -1.06
CA GLY A 181 4.66 3.17 -0.18
C GLY A 181 4.75 4.54 -0.87
N LEU A 182 3.79 5.41 -0.56
CA LEU A 182 3.59 6.72 -1.19
C LEU A 182 3.52 6.69 -2.73
N ALA A 183 3.32 5.54 -3.38
CA ALA A 183 3.05 5.52 -4.82
C ALA A 183 1.57 5.85 -5.09
N LYS A 184 1.30 6.36 -6.29
CA LYS A 184 -0.06 6.65 -6.77
C LYS A 184 -0.29 6.09 -8.15
N VAL A 185 -1.47 5.53 -8.37
CA VAL A 185 -1.94 5.03 -9.67
C VAL A 185 -3.15 5.85 -10.10
N ALA A 186 -3.08 6.45 -11.30
CA ALA A 186 -4.13 7.29 -11.85
C ALA A 186 -5.33 6.48 -12.38
N PRO A 187 -6.51 7.11 -12.54
CA PRO A 187 -7.70 6.44 -13.06
C PRO A 187 -7.51 5.79 -14.42
N GLY A 188 -8.06 4.60 -14.59
CA GLY A 188 -8.04 3.81 -15.82
C GLY A 188 -6.73 3.06 -16.09
N ILE A 189 -5.71 3.22 -15.23
CA ILE A 189 -4.45 2.49 -15.35
C ILE A 189 -4.60 1.07 -14.80
N VAL A 190 -3.91 0.12 -15.44
CA VAL A 190 -3.76 -1.24 -14.96
C VAL A 190 -2.29 -1.46 -14.59
N ILE A 191 -2.02 -1.80 -13.32
CA ILE A 191 -0.71 -2.32 -12.91
C ILE A 191 -0.69 -3.82 -13.22
N PRO A 192 0.14 -4.29 -14.17
CA PRO A 192 0.11 -5.67 -14.62
C PRO A 192 0.62 -6.66 -13.56
N THR A 193 0.18 -7.91 -13.64
CA THR A 193 0.74 -9.03 -12.86
C THR A 193 2.27 -9.05 -12.96
N GLY A 194 2.95 -9.22 -11.82
CA GLY A 194 4.40 -9.27 -11.74
C GLY A 194 5.10 -7.92 -11.85
N MET A 195 4.35 -6.81 -11.85
CA MET A 195 4.90 -5.45 -11.80
C MET A 195 4.74 -4.84 -10.40
N LYS A 196 5.78 -4.12 -9.98
CA LYS A 196 5.87 -3.36 -8.74
C LYS A 196 6.07 -1.89 -9.07
N VAL A 197 5.15 -1.03 -8.63
CA VAL A 197 5.34 0.43 -8.67
C VAL A 197 6.32 0.83 -7.58
N LYS A 198 7.39 1.57 -7.93
CA LYS A 198 8.42 2.01 -7.00
C LYS A 198 7.88 3.06 -6.01
N PRO A 199 8.49 3.20 -4.81
CA PRO A 199 8.04 4.16 -3.81
C PRO A 199 7.93 5.58 -4.35
N GLY A 200 6.88 6.30 -3.96
CA GLY A 200 6.69 7.70 -4.31
C GLY A 200 6.32 8.00 -5.78
N MET A 201 6.30 7.01 -6.67
CA MET A 201 6.04 7.22 -8.10
C MET A 201 4.55 7.49 -8.37
N TYR A 202 4.27 8.35 -9.35
CA TYR A 202 2.91 8.59 -9.84
C TYR A 202 2.74 8.01 -11.25
N ILE A 203 1.98 6.93 -11.40
CA ILE A 203 1.69 6.29 -12.68
C ILE A 203 0.49 6.99 -13.32
N THR A 204 0.71 7.59 -14.49
CA THR A 204 -0.28 8.40 -15.21
C THR A 204 -0.57 7.89 -16.62
N THR A 205 0.28 7.00 -17.15
CA THR A 205 0.08 6.36 -18.44
C THR A 205 0.28 4.86 -18.34
N GLN A 206 -0.32 4.09 -19.25
CA GLN A 206 -0.20 2.64 -19.23
C GLN A 206 1.25 2.17 -19.51
N ALA A 207 1.98 2.91 -20.37
CA ALA A 207 3.39 2.61 -20.62
C ALA A 207 4.24 2.69 -19.35
N GLU A 208 3.98 3.67 -18.47
CA GLU A 208 4.67 3.79 -17.18
C GLU A 208 4.40 2.61 -16.24
N ALA A 209 3.25 1.94 -16.38
CA ALA A 209 2.89 0.75 -15.60
C ALA A 209 3.55 -0.54 -16.12
N GLU A 210 3.95 -0.55 -17.40
CA GLU A 210 4.40 -1.75 -18.12
C GLU A 210 5.91 -1.77 -18.40
N GLN A 211 6.53 -0.60 -18.56
CA GLN A 211 7.90 -0.47 -19.07
C GLN A 211 8.87 -0.03 -17.96
N GLU A 212 9.72 -0.94 -17.50
CA GLU A 212 10.76 -0.65 -16.50
C GLU A 212 11.75 0.44 -16.95
N SER A 213 11.95 0.58 -18.26
CA SER A 213 12.81 1.63 -18.85
C SER A 213 12.32 3.06 -18.58
N LEU A 214 11.04 3.24 -18.22
CA LEU A 214 10.51 4.54 -17.80
C LEU A 214 10.75 4.84 -16.31
N GLY A 215 11.38 3.91 -15.59
CA GLY A 215 11.93 4.12 -14.25
C GLY A 215 10.93 4.13 -13.10
N LYS A 216 9.63 4.00 -13.36
CA LYS A 216 8.58 4.04 -12.32
C LYS A 216 8.18 2.69 -11.74
N VAL A 217 8.48 1.62 -12.47
CA VAL A 217 8.14 0.24 -12.13
C VAL A 217 9.36 -0.66 -12.21
N GLU A 218 9.27 -1.81 -11.57
CA GLU A 218 10.22 -2.93 -11.62
C GLU A 218 9.46 -4.26 -11.54
N LYS A 219 10.14 -5.38 -11.78
CA LYS A 219 9.55 -6.70 -11.57
C LYS A 219 9.38 -7.01 -10.09
N VAL A 220 8.25 -7.64 -9.76
CA VAL A 220 8.05 -8.33 -8.48
C VAL A 220 9.07 -9.47 -8.38
N THR A 221 9.79 -9.51 -7.26
CA THR A 221 10.83 -10.51 -6.98
C THR A 221 10.26 -11.67 -6.16
N SER A 222 11.03 -12.76 -5.99
CA SER A 222 10.65 -13.84 -5.09
C SER A 222 10.55 -13.39 -3.63
N ASN A 223 11.38 -12.43 -3.21
CA ASN A 223 11.31 -11.85 -1.86
C ASN A 223 10.03 -11.05 -1.66
N ASP A 224 9.61 -10.29 -2.67
CA ASP A 224 8.32 -9.58 -2.63
C ASP A 224 7.14 -10.56 -2.49
N ILE A 225 7.18 -11.70 -3.20
CA ILE A 225 6.16 -12.75 -3.10
C ILE A 225 6.15 -13.37 -1.70
N GLN A 226 7.33 -13.69 -1.17
CA GLN A 226 7.46 -14.24 0.20
C GLN A 226 6.89 -13.24 1.22
N PHE A 227 7.31 -11.98 1.15
CA PHE A 227 6.81 -10.90 2.01
C PHE A 227 5.28 -10.80 1.96
N MET A 228 4.66 -10.82 0.78
CA MET A 228 3.19 -10.78 0.70
C MET A 228 2.54 -12.00 1.38
N ASN A 229 3.09 -13.19 1.20
CA ASN A 229 2.55 -14.40 1.84
C ASN A 229 2.69 -14.35 3.37
N ASP A 230 3.82 -13.84 3.89
CA ASP A 230 4.05 -13.68 5.32
C ASP A 230 3.05 -12.69 5.94
N VAL A 231 2.83 -11.53 5.28
CA VAL A 231 1.83 -10.55 5.71
C VAL A 231 0.41 -11.13 5.72
N ILE A 232 0.05 -11.95 4.72
CA ILE A 232 -1.25 -12.65 4.70
C ILE A 232 -1.36 -13.60 5.90
N HIS A 233 -0.36 -14.46 6.11
CA HIS A 233 -0.35 -15.44 7.19
C HIS A 233 -0.51 -14.78 8.57
N VAL A 234 0.24 -13.71 8.82
CA VAL A 234 0.13 -12.96 10.07
C VAL A 234 -1.28 -12.39 10.25
N ASN A 235 -1.85 -11.76 9.21
CA ASN A 235 -3.15 -11.13 9.33
C ASN A 235 -4.31 -12.13 9.46
N GLU A 236 -4.21 -13.34 8.87
CA GLU A 236 -5.15 -14.44 9.13
C GLU A 236 -5.09 -14.87 10.60
N THR A 237 -3.87 -15.00 11.16
CA THR A 237 -3.65 -15.35 12.56
C THR A 237 -4.21 -14.27 13.49
N LEU A 238 -3.99 -12.99 13.18
CA LEU A 238 -4.56 -11.87 13.93
C LEU A 238 -6.09 -11.84 13.82
N ALA A 239 -6.68 -12.10 12.65
CA ALA A 239 -8.12 -12.16 12.49
C ALA A 239 -8.74 -13.24 13.39
N ALA A 240 -8.14 -14.44 13.44
CA ALA A 240 -8.60 -15.52 14.31
C ALA A 240 -8.42 -15.18 15.80
N GLY A 241 -7.24 -14.69 16.18
CA GLY A 241 -6.90 -14.34 17.56
C GLY A 241 -7.80 -13.24 18.12
N TYR A 242 -7.95 -12.13 17.39
CA TYR A 242 -8.81 -11.02 17.82
C TYR A 242 -10.30 -11.39 17.81
N SER A 243 -10.75 -12.24 16.87
CA SER A 243 -12.13 -12.75 16.89
C SER A 243 -12.40 -13.56 18.16
N THR A 244 -11.49 -14.45 18.53
CA THR A 244 -11.58 -15.24 19.78
C THR A 244 -11.63 -14.32 20.99
N GLN A 245 -10.66 -13.40 21.09
CA GLN A 245 -10.57 -12.45 22.18
C GLN A 245 -11.82 -11.56 22.30
N ALA A 246 -12.41 -11.15 21.17
CA ALA A 246 -13.63 -10.34 21.14
C ALA A 246 -14.89 -11.12 21.55
N ILE A 247 -14.96 -12.42 21.24
CA ILE A 247 -16.04 -13.31 21.69
C ILE A 247 -15.97 -13.50 23.21
N GLU A 248 -14.77 -13.70 23.75
CA GLU A 248 -14.55 -13.89 25.19
C GLU A 248 -14.77 -12.60 25.98
N SER A 249 -14.25 -11.48 25.50
CA SER A 249 -14.35 -10.18 26.17
C SER A 249 -14.45 -9.03 25.15
N PRO A 250 -15.65 -8.59 24.77
CA PRO A 250 -15.83 -7.52 23.77
C PRO A 250 -15.14 -6.19 24.10
N SER A 251 -14.84 -5.93 25.37
CA SER A 251 -14.11 -4.74 25.82
C SER A 251 -12.59 -4.85 25.67
N SER A 252 -12.01 -6.05 25.61
CA SER A 252 -10.55 -6.22 25.53
C SER A 252 -9.98 -5.81 24.17
N VAL A 253 -10.80 -5.86 23.12
CA VAL A 253 -10.46 -5.39 21.77
C VAL A 253 -10.76 -3.90 21.57
N ARG A 254 -10.84 -3.10 22.64
CA ARG A 254 -11.07 -1.65 22.58
C ARG A 254 -10.00 -0.87 23.31
N GLY A 255 -9.75 0.36 22.84
CA GLY A 255 -8.84 1.31 23.48
C GLY A 255 -7.44 0.73 23.69
N ILE A 256 -6.91 0.91 24.90
CA ILE A 256 -5.65 0.31 25.36
C ILE A 256 -5.94 -1.07 25.96
N GLY A 257 -5.30 -2.11 25.45
CA GLY A 257 -5.56 -3.48 25.90
C GLY A 257 -4.53 -4.48 25.38
N ALA A 258 -4.69 -5.73 25.80
CA ALA A 258 -3.75 -6.79 25.43
C ALA A 258 -3.93 -7.28 23.98
N ASN A 259 -2.84 -7.75 23.36
CA ASN A 259 -2.91 -8.49 22.10
C ASN A 259 -3.50 -9.89 22.33
N PRO A 260 -4.15 -10.50 21.33
CA PRO A 260 -4.43 -11.93 21.38
C PRO A 260 -3.11 -12.71 21.27
N PRO A 261 -3.00 -13.88 21.89
CA PRO A 261 -1.94 -14.83 21.55
C PRO A 261 -2.02 -15.17 20.05
N ALA A 262 -0.90 -15.06 19.35
CA ALA A 262 -0.77 -15.25 17.91
C ALA A 262 0.49 -16.09 17.59
N PRO A 263 0.51 -17.40 17.91
CA PRO A 263 1.60 -18.27 17.51
C PRO A 263 1.67 -18.41 15.97
N PRO A 264 2.86 -18.57 15.38
CA PRO A 264 4.13 -18.77 16.07
C PRO A 264 4.85 -17.48 16.50
N PHE A 265 4.47 -16.31 15.96
CA PHE A 265 5.27 -15.09 16.09
C PHE A 265 5.10 -14.31 17.39
N ASN A 266 3.90 -14.33 17.99
CA ASN A 266 3.63 -13.64 19.25
C ASN A 266 2.75 -14.51 20.17
N PRO A 267 3.29 -15.59 20.75
CA PRO A 267 2.50 -16.58 21.47
C PRO A 267 2.00 -16.09 22.85
N ILE A 268 2.46 -14.93 23.31
CA ILE A 268 2.15 -14.40 24.64
C ILE A 268 1.30 -13.15 24.50
N SER A 269 0.23 -13.10 25.29
CA SER A 269 -0.58 -11.89 25.45
C SER A 269 0.08 -10.95 26.45
N TYR A 270 0.35 -9.72 26.02
CA TYR A 270 0.93 -8.67 26.84
C TYR A 270 -0.03 -7.49 26.97
N THR A 271 -0.12 -6.93 28.17
CA THR A 271 -0.85 -5.68 28.41
C THR A 271 0.12 -4.51 28.29
N PRO A 272 -0.24 -3.42 27.59
CA PRO A 272 0.59 -2.23 27.50
C PRO A 272 1.00 -1.70 28.89
N THR A 273 2.24 -1.23 29.01
CA THR A 273 2.76 -0.64 30.24
C THR A 273 2.98 0.85 30.03
N LEU A 274 2.26 1.68 30.78
CA LEU A 274 2.33 3.14 30.72
C LEU A 274 2.91 3.69 32.02
N ALA A 275 3.99 4.47 31.94
CA ALA A 275 4.71 5.00 33.10
C ALA A 275 5.01 3.91 34.16
N GLY A 276 5.42 2.72 33.70
CA GLY A 276 5.73 1.57 34.55
C GLY A 276 4.51 0.79 35.09
N THR A 277 3.28 1.16 34.71
CA THR A 277 2.05 0.52 35.17
C THR A 277 1.35 -0.23 34.03
N PRO A 278 1.11 -1.56 34.14
CA PRO A 278 0.24 -2.28 33.22
C PRO A 278 -1.13 -1.59 33.15
N THR A 279 -1.55 -1.20 31.95
CA THR A 279 -2.72 -0.32 31.76
C THR A 279 -3.68 -0.90 30.74
N THR A 280 -4.93 -1.08 31.18
CA THR A 280 -6.07 -1.36 30.30
C THR A 280 -7.04 -0.19 30.38
N ALA A 281 -7.38 0.39 29.22
CA ALA A 281 -8.25 1.56 29.13
C ALA A 281 -9.16 1.42 27.90
N PRO A 282 -10.25 0.65 27.99
CA PRO A 282 -11.10 0.32 26.83
C PRO A 282 -11.88 1.52 26.28
N ARG A 283 -11.96 2.61 27.05
CA ARG A 283 -12.59 3.88 26.64
C ARG A 283 -11.59 4.89 26.08
N PHE A 284 -10.30 4.55 26.03
CA PHE A 284 -9.30 5.40 25.40
C PHE A 284 -9.60 5.53 23.90
N ARG A 285 -9.45 6.74 23.36
CA ARG A 285 -9.90 7.09 21.99
C ARG A 285 -9.07 6.47 20.86
N ASN A 286 -7.88 5.97 21.19
CA ASN A 286 -6.87 5.43 20.27
C ASN A 286 -6.62 3.95 20.60
N ARG A 287 -5.93 3.23 19.71
CA ARG A 287 -5.58 1.81 19.92
C ARG A 287 -4.11 1.71 20.33
N ILE A 288 -3.87 1.14 21.51
CA ILE A 288 -2.52 0.80 21.98
C ILE A 288 -2.58 -0.66 22.44
N ILE A 289 -1.88 -1.55 21.75
CA ILE A 289 -2.10 -3.00 21.88
C ILE A 289 -0.80 -3.76 22.07
N GLY A 290 -0.79 -4.75 22.96
CA GLY A 290 0.31 -5.69 23.13
C GLY A 290 1.43 -5.16 24.02
N ASP A 291 2.66 -5.65 23.80
CA ASP A 291 3.84 -5.30 24.61
C ASP A 291 4.41 -3.92 24.24
N VAL A 292 3.56 -2.90 24.37
CA VAL A 292 3.93 -1.48 24.21
C VAL A 292 4.29 -0.93 25.57
N ARG A 293 5.54 -0.52 25.75
CA ARG A 293 6.08 0.04 26.99
C ARG A 293 6.41 1.50 26.77
N MET A 294 5.56 2.41 27.29
CA MET A 294 5.70 3.85 27.12
C MET A 294 6.06 4.54 28.43
N THR A 295 6.92 5.57 28.35
CA THR A 295 7.20 6.40 29.54
C THR A 295 6.05 7.35 29.88
N ASN A 296 5.22 7.76 28.91
CA ASN A 296 4.04 8.58 29.19
C ASN A 296 3.02 7.81 30.05
N SER A 297 2.43 8.52 31.01
CA SER A 297 1.23 8.06 31.71
C SER A 297 -0.02 8.20 30.82
N LEU A 298 -1.10 7.49 31.17
CA LEU A 298 -2.40 7.62 30.51
C LEU A 298 -2.89 9.08 30.45
N ALA A 299 -2.73 9.84 31.55
CA ALA A 299 -3.13 11.24 31.61
C ALA A 299 -2.33 12.14 30.66
N GLN A 300 -1.05 11.84 30.44
CA GLN A 300 -0.23 12.54 29.45
C GLN A 300 -0.65 12.17 28.03
N LEU A 301 -0.90 10.89 27.73
CA LEU A 301 -1.40 10.45 26.42
C LEU A 301 -2.75 11.07 26.05
N HIS A 302 -3.61 11.37 27.04
CA HIS A 302 -4.82 12.17 26.82
C HIS A 302 -4.55 13.58 26.29
N LYS A 303 -3.41 14.18 26.63
CA LYS A 303 -3.02 15.54 26.22
C LYS A 303 -2.25 15.56 24.91
N VAL A 304 -1.33 14.60 24.72
CA VAL A 304 -0.36 14.67 23.61
C VAL A 304 -0.81 13.97 22.35
N MET A 305 -1.72 12.98 22.44
CA MET A 305 -2.19 12.24 21.26
C MET A 305 -3.42 12.87 20.60
N GLY A 306 -3.53 12.72 19.29
CA GLY A 306 -4.71 13.08 18.51
C GLY A 306 -5.77 12.00 18.58
N ARG A 307 -6.39 11.71 17.43
CA ARG A 307 -7.43 10.70 17.23
C ARG A 307 -7.08 9.81 16.04
N GLY A 308 -7.51 8.56 16.11
CA GLY A 308 -7.26 7.59 15.05
C GLY A 308 -5.83 7.04 15.08
N ASP A 309 -5.14 7.20 16.21
CA ASP A 309 -3.77 6.73 16.35
C ASP A 309 -3.76 5.27 16.77
N SER A 310 -2.91 4.48 16.13
CA SER A 310 -2.75 3.06 16.38
C SER A 310 -1.28 2.73 16.67
N ILE A 311 -1.00 2.16 17.84
CA ILE A 311 0.32 1.65 18.24
C ILE A 311 0.15 0.19 18.62
N ARG A 312 0.70 -0.72 17.83
CA ARG A 312 0.40 -2.14 17.94
C ARG A 312 1.67 -2.99 18.02
N ALA A 313 1.89 -3.63 19.15
CA ALA A 313 2.94 -4.64 19.36
C ALA A 313 2.30 -6.04 19.46
N ASP A 314 1.45 -6.37 18.48
CA ASP A 314 0.72 -7.64 18.40
C ASP A 314 1.31 -8.62 17.37
N GLU A 315 2.13 -8.13 16.45
CA GLU A 315 2.95 -8.89 15.52
C GLU A 315 4.44 -8.81 15.94
N ALA A 316 5.05 -7.63 15.77
CA ALA A 316 6.34 -7.29 16.37
C ALA A 316 6.21 -7.02 17.88
N SER A 317 7.23 -7.41 18.66
CA SER A 317 7.23 -7.23 20.11
C SER A 317 8.64 -7.39 20.69
N PRO A 318 9.06 -6.56 21.68
CA PRO A 318 8.32 -5.46 22.31
C PRO A 318 8.49 -4.12 21.56
N PHE A 319 7.61 -3.17 21.86
CA PHE A 319 7.79 -1.76 21.49
C PHE A 319 8.23 -0.95 22.71
N LEU A 320 9.42 -0.37 22.62
CA LEU A 320 9.99 0.48 23.67
C LEU A 320 9.88 1.93 23.25
N ILE A 321 9.01 2.70 23.92
CA ILE A 321 8.71 4.07 23.53
C ILE A 321 9.04 5.00 24.71
N GLY A 322 9.90 5.99 24.46
CA GLY A 322 10.20 7.07 25.38
C GLY A 322 9.01 7.99 25.60
N SER A 323 9.25 9.27 25.87
CA SER A 323 8.16 10.24 26.03
C SER A 323 7.78 10.79 24.66
N LEU A 324 6.50 10.78 24.32
CA LEU A 324 5.99 11.48 23.15
C LEU A 324 5.53 12.87 23.58
N ASP A 325 6.05 13.89 22.90
CA ASP A 325 5.67 15.29 23.12
C ASP A 325 4.41 15.65 22.33
N HIS A 326 4.25 15.06 21.14
CA HIS A 326 3.07 15.24 20.31
C HIS A 326 2.83 14.04 19.39
N VAL A 327 1.58 13.57 19.32
CA VAL A 327 1.14 12.65 18.27
C VAL A 327 -0.09 13.29 17.65
N SER A 328 -0.05 13.53 16.34
CA SER A 328 -1.16 14.13 15.61
C SER A 328 -2.31 13.13 15.44
N ASN A 329 -3.18 13.30 14.43
CA ASN A 329 -4.22 12.31 14.12
C ASN A 329 -3.72 11.28 13.10
N ARG A 330 -4.27 10.07 13.16
CA ARG A 330 -4.06 8.98 12.19
C ARG A 330 -2.61 8.51 12.11
N VAL A 331 -1.87 8.59 13.21
CA VAL A 331 -0.51 8.05 13.29
C VAL A 331 -0.56 6.55 13.48
N THR A 332 0.24 5.81 12.71
CA THR A 332 0.35 4.35 12.81
C THR A 332 1.77 3.96 13.21
N VAL A 333 1.89 3.16 14.27
CA VAL A 333 3.14 2.53 14.72
C VAL A 333 2.92 1.03 14.80
N HIS A 334 3.63 0.27 13.98
CA HIS A 334 3.49 -1.19 13.85
C HIS A 334 4.84 -1.83 13.47
N GLY A 335 4.88 -3.14 13.25
CA GLY A 335 6.11 -3.84 12.92
C GLY A 335 5.85 -5.29 12.52
N LEU A 336 6.72 -5.83 11.67
CA LEU A 336 6.63 -7.22 11.19
C LEU A 336 7.06 -8.23 12.24
N GLU A 337 6.60 -9.48 12.12
CA GLU A 337 6.95 -10.55 13.05
C GLU A 337 8.47 -10.66 13.25
N HIS A 338 8.88 -11.16 14.42
CA HIS A 338 10.29 -11.32 14.81
C HIS A 338 11.12 -10.02 14.92
N SER A 339 10.48 -8.85 14.77
CA SER A 339 11.10 -7.55 14.97
C SER A 339 10.73 -6.87 16.29
N SER A 340 11.44 -5.78 16.58
CA SER A 340 11.13 -4.86 17.67
C SER A 340 11.16 -3.42 17.18
N LEU A 341 10.74 -2.48 18.02
CA LEU A 341 10.70 -1.06 17.68
C LEU A 341 11.09 -0.22 18.89
N VAL A 342 12.00 0.74 18.67
CA VAL A 342 12.46 1.67 19.71
C VAL A 342 12.20 3.10 19.27
N LEU A 343 11.49 3.86 20.08
CA LEU A 343 11.26 5.30 19.91
C LEU A 343 11.82 6.05 21.11
N GLY A 344 12.54 7.14 20.87
CA GLY A 344 13.21 7.92 21.89
C GLY A 344 12.27 8.81 22.69
N ARG A 345 12.87 9.80 23.35
CA ARG A 345 12.20 10.77 24.21
C ARG A 345 12.07 12.11 23.51
N GLY A 346 10.91 12.75 23.70
CA GLY A 346 10.59 14.05 23.13
C GLY A 346 10.19 13.97 21.66
N ASP A 347 9.77 12.80 21.17
CA ASP A 347 9.43 12.62 19.77
C ASP A 347 8.06 13.23 19.43
N ALA A 348 7.93 13.70 18.19
CA ALA A 348 6.72 14.29 17.66
C ALA A 348 6.32 13.69 16.31
N PHE A 349 5.09 13.17 16.21
CA PHE A 349 4.57 12.51 15.01
C PHE A 349 3.44 13.30 14.37
N GLY A 350 3.61 13.62 13.09
CA GLY A 350 2.70 14.42 12.29
C GLY A 350 1.52 13.63 11.77
N PHE A 351 0.52 14.35 11.24
CA PHE A 351 -0.71 13.76 10.73
C PHE A 351 -0.42 12.63 9.73
N HIS A 352 -1.04 11.47 9.89
CA HIS A 352 -0.96 10.37 8.91
C HIS A 352 0.45 9.78 8.71
N SER A 353 1.39 10.01 9.62
CA SER A 353 2.73 9.40 9.55
C SER A 353 2.68 7.92 9.92
N VAL A 354 3.55 7.13 9.29
CA VAL A 354 3.71 5.70 9.55
C VAL A 354 5.13 5.44 10.06
N ILE A 355 5.26 4.76 11.18
CA ILE A 355 6.53 4.26 11.72
C ILE A 355 6.43 2.75 11.82
N HIS A 356 7.27 2.02 11.10
CA HIS A 356 7.13 0.58 10.94
C HIS A 356 8.44 -0.16 11.17
N GLY A 357 8.43 -1.18 12.04
CA GLY A 357 9.56 -2.08 12.31
C GLY A 357 9.59 -3.30 11.39
N GLY A 358 10.71 -4.02 11.40
CA GLY A 358 10.82 -5.35 10.81
C GLY A 358 11.30 -5.39 9.36
N SER A 359 11.83 -6.55 8.99
CA SER A 359 12.50 -6.78 7.70
C SER A 359 11.61 -7.55 6.75
N ASP A 360 11.57 -7.13 5.49
CA ASP A 360 10.97 -7.87 4.37
C ASP A 360 11.97 -8.85 3.72
N SER A 361 13.17 -9.00 4.29
CA SER A 361 14.28 -9.75 3.68
C SER A 361 14.66 -11.05 4.39
N GLY A 362 13.97 -11.41 5.48
CA GLY A 362 14.25 -12.63 6.27
C GLY A 362 15.67 -12.68 6.87
N GLN A 363 16.34 -11.52 7.00
CA GLN A 363 17.69 -11.44 7.57
C GLN A 363 17.67 -11.48 9.11
N SER A 364 18.63 -12.20 9.71
CA SER A 364 18.82 -12.31 11.15
C SER A 364 20.16 -11.68 11.59
N PRO A 365 20.20 -10.80 12.61
CA PRO A 365 19.06 -10.28 13.36
C PRO A 365 18.23 -9.33 12.50
N GLU A 366 16.92 -9.32 12.70
CA GLU A 366 16.03 -8.46 11.94
C GLU A 366 16.26 -6.98 12.26
N GLU A 367 16.15 -6.15 11.23
CA GLU A 367 16.34 -4.70 11.35
C GLU A 367 15.27 -4.09 12.24
N THR A 368 15.71 -3.58 13.39
CA THR A 368 14.87 -2.84 14.33
C THR A 368 14.77 -1.40 13.84
N THR A 369 13.55 -0.87 13.76
CA THR A 369 13.37 0.57 13.56
C THR A 369 13.68 1.29 14.87
N VAL A 370 14.66 2.19 14.81
CA VAL A 370 15.14 2.97 15.96
C VAL A 370 14.95 4.44 15.63
N VAL A 371 14.10 5.12 16.39
CA VAL A 371 13.99 6.58 16.37
C VAL A 371 14.66 7.10 17.64
N GLY A 372 15.67 7.95 17.47
CA GLY A 372 16.41 8.59 18.56
C GLY A 372 15.57 9.62 19.33
N ASP A 373 16.21 10.42 20.16
CA ASP A 373 15.53 11.42 20.98
C ASP A 373 15.20 12.70 20.20
N ARG A 374 14.05 13.31 20.48
CA ARG A 374 13.59 14.61 19.94
C ARG A 374 13.49 14.60 18.41
N VAL A 375 13.08 13.48 17.84
CA VAL A 375 12.85 13.35 16.40
C VAL A 375 11.45 13.87 16.05
N VAL A 376 11.38 14.62 14.95
CA VAL A 376 10.11 15.10 14.39
C VAL A 376 9.83 14.39 13.07
N ILE A 377 8.85 13.49 13.06
CA ILE A 377 8.36 12.84 11.84
C ILE A 377 7.14 13.61 11.36
N LYS A 378 7.22 14.31 10.23
CA LYS A 378 6.13 15.19 9.78
C LYS A 378 5.01 14.44 9.06
N ALA A 379 3.98 15.19 8.64
CA ALA A 379 2.76 14.62 8.11
C ALA A 379 3.01 13.76 6.87
N TRP A 380 2.31 12.61 6.77
CA TRP A 380 2.42 11.63 5.70
C TRP A 380 3.80 10.99 5.52
N ALA A 381 4.77 11.30 6.38
CA ALA A 381 6.08 10.67 6.30
C ALA A 381 5.99 9.19 6.68
N VAL A 382 6.83 8.39 6.05
CA VAL A 382 6.98 6.96 6.32
C VAL A 382 8.41 6.72 6.78
N VAL A 383 8.58 6.09 7.93
CA VAL A 383 9.86 5.57 8.44
C VAL A 383 9.70 4.08 8.60
N PHE A 384 10.40 3.31 7.78
CA PHE A 384 10.31 1.85 7.73
C PHE A 384 11.71 1.24 7.83
N LYS A 385 11.90 0.25 8.70
CA LYS A 385 13.17 -0.48 8.93
C LYS A 385 14.40 0.44 8.93
N SER A 386 14.34 1.51 9.72
CA SER A 386 15.34 2.60 9.64
C SER A 386 15.79 3.07 11.01
N THR A 387 17.02 3.58 11.08
CA THR A 387 17.59 4.25 12.25
C THR A 387 17.62 5.75 12.03
N ILE A 388 16.94 6.52 12.86
CA ILE A 388 16.86 7.98 12.77
C ILE A 388 17.56 8.59 13.98
N GLY A 389 18.69 9.25 13.79
CA GLY A 389 19.46 9.85 14.89
C GLY A 389 18.74 11.01 15.58
N ASP A 390 19.15 11.29 16.81
CA ASP A 390 18.55 12.31 17.69
C ASP A 390 18.41 13.69 17.02
N GLY A 391 17.33 14.40 17.34
CA GLY A 391 17.08 15.76 16.88
C GLY A 391 16.80 15.88 15.38
N SER A 392 16.64 14.76 14.67
CA SER A 392 16.36 14.75 13.24
C SER A 392 14.92 15.18 12.94
N THR A 393 14.71 15.70 11.73
CA THR A 393 13.38 16.04 11.21
C THR A 393 13.15 15.35 9.88
N ILE A 394 12.11 14.53 9.80
CA ILE A 394 11.67 13.87 8.58
C ILE A 394 10.55 14.70 7.93
N GLY A 395 10.80 15.24 6.73
CA GLY A 395 9.91 16.16 6.04
C GLY A 395 8.54 15.56 5.67
N ASN A 396 7.56 16.44 5.40
CA ASN A 396 6.22 16.00 4.97
C ASN A 396 6.31 15.07 3.75
N HIS A 397 5.58 13.95 3.74
CA HIS A 397 5.59 12.95 2.67
C HIS A 397 7.00 12.38 2.34
N ALA A 398 7.98 12.49 3.24
CA ALA A 398 9.25 11.81 3.02
C ALA A 398 9.09 10.30 3.27
N TYR A 399 9.80 9.50 2.50
CA TYR A 399 9.82 8.04 2.59
C TYR A 399 11.24 7.60 2.94
N ILE A 400 11.42 7.02 4.11
CA ILE A 400 12.69 6.51 4.61
C ILE A 400 12.57 5.01 4.81
N GLU A 401 13.37 4.25 4.09
CA GLU A 401 13.38 2.80 4.14
C GLU A 401 14.82 2.27 4.24
N GLY A 402 15.08 1.30 5.12
CA GLY A 402 16.36 0.59 5.19
C GLY A 402 17.56 1.51 5.44
N SER A 403 17.35 2.65 6.10
CA SER A 403 18.33 3.75 6.12
C SER A 403 18.73 4.14 7.54
N THR A 404 19.98 4.57 7.69
CA THR A 404 20.53 5.14 8.93
C THR A 404 20.84 6.62 8.70
N LEU A 405 20.15 7.49 9.44
CA LEU A 405 20.36 8.94 9.39
C LEU A 405 21.11 9.40 10.64
N ALA A 406 22.14 10.22 10.45
CA ALA A 406 22.91 10.79 11.56
C ALA A 406 22.05 11.74 12.42
N PRO A 407 22.42 12.00 13.69
CA PRO A 407 21.77 13.01 14.51
C PRO A 407 21.71 14.39 13.85
N GLY A 408 20.62 15.11 14.08
CA GLY A 408 20.37 16.45 13.54
C GLY A 408 20.05 16.48 12.04
N THR A 409 19.82 15.31 11.41
CA THR A 409 19.51 15.25 9.97
C THR A 409 18.16 15.91 9.69
N VAL A 410 18.13 16.82 8.73
CA VAL A 410 16.88 17.40 8.21
C VAL A 410 16.61 16.82 6.83
N VAL A 411 15.65 15.90 6.73
CA VAL A 411 15.20 15.37 5.46
C VAL A 411 14.18 16.33 4.83
N PRO A 412 14.41 16.83 3.60
CA PRO A 412 13.45 17.69 2.93
C PRO A 412 12.10 17.00 2.69
N PRO A 413 10.98 17.75 2.60
CA PRO A 413 9.69 17.19 2.22
C PRO A 413 9.76 16.40 0.91
N ARG A 414 8.98 15.32 0.83
CA ARG A 414 8.83 14.43 -0.32
C ARG A 414 10.08 13.62 -0.66
N SER A 415 11.17 13.70 0.09
CA SER A 415 12.39 12.95 -0.22
C SER A 415 12.15 11.45 -0.11
N ILE A 416 12.70 10.69 -1.05
CA ILE A 416 12.71 9.23 -1.01
C ILE A 416 14.15 8.80 -0.73
N ILE A 417 14.36 8.17 0.41
CA ILE A 417 15.65 7.62 0.82
C ILE A 417 15.45 6.13 1.10
N VAL A 418 16.11 5.29 0.33
CA VAL A 418 16.04 3.83 0.46
C VAL A 418 17.45 3.28 0.52
N ASN A 419 17.77 2.43 1.50
CA ASN A 419 19.08 1.82 1.67
C ASN A 419 20.22 2.85 1.67
N ASN A 420 20.05 3.96 2.40
CA ASN A 420 20.95 5.11 2.49
C ASN A 420 21.15 5.89 1.17
N GLN A 421 20.36 5.62 0.14
CA GLN A 421 20.43 6.31 -1.15
C GLN A 421 19.23 7.21 -1.36
N TYR A 422 19.48 8.47 -1.75
CA TYR A 422 18.42 9.36 -2.20
C TYR A 422 17.97 8.98 -3.61
N LEU A 423 16.72 8.54 -3.75
CA LEU A 423 16.14 8.06 -5.01
C LEU A 423 15.27 9.10 -5.71
N GLY A 424 15.13 10.29 -5.15
CA GLY A 424 14.35 11.38 -5.72
C GLY A 424 13.25 11.86 -4.78
N ARG A 425 12.11 12.27 -5.36
CA ARG A 425 10.98 12.80 -4.59
C ARG A 425 9.67 12.13 -4.97
N VAL A 426 8.77 12.01 -3.99
CA VAL A 426 7.37 11.62 -4.20
C VAL A 426 6.76 12.56 -5.25
N GLN A 427 6.17 12.01 -6.30
CA GLN A 427 5.78 12.74 -7.51
C GLN A 427 4.41 13.42 -7.41
N TRP A 428 3.67 13.16 -6.34
CA TRP A 428 2.33 13.70 -6.08
C TRP A 428 2.22 14.16 -4.62
N VAL A 429 1.34 15.11 -4.33
CA VAL A 429 0.93 15.58 -2.99
C VAL A 429 -0.47 16.17 -3.05
#